data_AF-A0A7M3ZCI9-F1
#
_entry.id   AF-A0A7M3ZCI9-F1
#
_cell.length_a   1.000
_cell.length_b   1.000
_cell.length_c   1.000
_cell.angle_alpha   90.00
_cell.angle_beta   90.00
_cell.angle_gamma   90.00
#
_symmetry.space_group_name_H-M   'P 1'
#
loop_
_entity.id
_entity.type
_entity.pdbx_description
1 polymer ?
#
loop_
_entity_poly.entity_id
_entity_poly.type
_entity_poly.pdbx_seq_one_letter_code
_entity_poly.pdbx_strand_id
1 'polypeptide(L)'
;MRAVAAKLVRLAHYLVFIFLIVGWALPWWQAWLVHLPLTLATRLHWRMNHRRCIFTTWEVQLKGEEFVEDHEEGWFVKEVFETVTGWRPSTTFVRRLMMGWMYSAALLSGIRLLHDFA
;
A
#
# COMPACT_ATOMS: atom_id res chain seq x y z
N MET A 1 -15.81 -20.60 -4.89
CA MET A 1 -14.61 -20.04 -5.55
C MET A 1 -14.40 -18.55 -5.26
N ARG A 2 -15.39 -17.67 -5.45
CA ARG A 2 -15.26 -16.21 -5.20
C ARG A 2 -14.75 -15.83 -3.80
N ALA A 3 -15.24 -16.51 -2.75
CA ALA A 3 -14.77 -16.27 -1.38
C ALA A 3 -13.28 -16.60 -1.16
N VAL A 4 -12.77 -17.67 -1.79
CA VAL A 4 -11.34 -18.02 -1.73
C VAL A 4 -10.52 -16.98 -2.49
N ALA A 5 -10.98 -16.57 -3.68
CA ALA A 5 -10.33 -15.51 -4.44
C ALA A 5 -10.27 -14.19 -3.64
N ALA A 6 -11.36 -13.79 -2.98
CA ALA A 6 -11.39 -12.59 -2.14
C ALA A 6 -10.34 -12.65 -1.01
N LYS A 7 -10.20 -13.80 -0.34
CA LYS A 7 -9.16 -14.01 0.68
C LYS A 7 -7.74 -13.94 0.10
N LEU A 8 -7.52 -14.50 -1.09
CA LEU A 8 -6.21 -14.42 -1.77
C LEU A 8 -5.86 -12.99 -2.19
N VAL A 9 -6.83 -12.23 -2.73
CA VAL A 9 -6.62 -10.81 -3.05
C VAL A 9 -6.29 -10.03 -1.78
N ARG A 10 -7.04 -10.25 -0.69
CA ARG A 10 -6.78 -9.62 0.60
C ARG A 10 -5.37 -9.92 1.12
N LEU A 11 -4.95 -11.19 1.03
CA LEU A 11 -3.60 -11.60 1.41
C LEU A 11 -2.54 -10.89 0.56
N ALA A 12 -2.71 -10.84 -0.77
CA ALA A 12 -1.81 -10.11 -1.65
C ALA A 12 -1.73 -8.62 -1.30
N HIS A 13 -2.87 -8.02 -0.94
CA HIS A 13 -2.93 -6.63 -0.48
C HIS A 13 -2.10 -6.41 0.79
N TYR A 14 -2.23 -7.28 1.79
CA TYR A 14 -1.40 -7.23 3.00
C TYR A 14 0.08 -7.39 2.68
N LEU A 15 0.46 -8.32 1.79
CA LEU A 15 1.86 -8.54 1.43
C LEU A 15 2.47 -7.30 0.78
N VAL A 16 1.76 -6.70 -0.18
CA VAL A 16 2.21 -5.45 -0.82
C VAL A 16 2.26 -4.31 0.19
N PHE A 17 1.26 -4.16 1.06
CA PHE A 17 1.24 -3.14 2.10
C PHE A 17 2.43 -3.28 3.06
N ILE A 18 2.69 -4.48 3.58
CA ILE A 18 3.82 -4.75 4.47
C ILE A 18 5.13 -4.46 3.75
N PHE A 19 5.30 -4.94 2.52
CA PHE A 19 6.51 -4.70 1.76
C PHE A 19 6.72 -3.21 1.46
N LEU A 20 5.68 -2.43 1.19
CA LEU A 20 5.79 -0.97 1.06
C LEU A 20 6.24 -0.31 2.38
N ILE A 21 5.84 -0.84 3.54
CA ILE A 21 6.25 -0.34 4.86
C ILE A 21 7.71 -0.68 5.16
N VAL A 22 8.12 -1.94 5.01
CA VAL A 22 9.43 -2.41 5.52
C VAL A 22 10.46 -2.74 4.44
N GLY A 23 10.09 -2.77 3.17
CA GLY A 23 10.95 -3.24 2.08
C GLY A 23 12.21 -2.39 1.90
N TRP A 24 12.16 -1.10 2.23
CA TRP A 24 13.33 -0.23 2.26
C TRP A 24 14.37 -0.70 3.29
N ALA A 25 13.96 -1.33 4.40
CA ALA A 25 14.81 -1.75 5.51
C ALA A 25 15.40 -3.17 5.36
N LEU A 26 14.99 -3.92 4.33
CA LEU A 26 15.56 -5.23 4.04
C LEU A 26 17.03 -5.10 3.64
N PRO A 27 17.89 -6.10 3.91
CA PRO A 27 19.34 -5.97 3.71
C PRO A 27 19.83 -6.29 2.29
N TRP A 28 18.94 -6.67 1.37
CA TRP A 28 19.31 -7.15 0.03
C TRP A 28 18.98 -6.11 -1.03
N TRP A 29 19.91 -5.84 -1.95
CA TRP A 29 19.73 -4.85 -3.03
C TRP A 29 18.54 -5.15 -3.93
N GLN A 30 18.21 -6.44 -4.15
CA GLN A 30 17.06 -6.84 -4.95
C GLN A 30 15.75 -6.33 -4.35
N ALA A 31 15.67 -6.30 -3.01
CA ALA A 31 14.49 -5.79 -2.32
C ALA A 31 14.30 -4.30 -2.63
N TRP A 32 15.37 -3.50 -2.60
CA TRP A 32 15.29 -2.07 -2.92
C TRP A 32 15.01 -1.82 -4.40
N LEU A 33 15.58 -2.64 -5.28
CA LEU A 33 15.34 -2.57 -6.73
C LEU A 33 13.86 -2.78 -7.06
N VAL A 34 13.17 -3.65 -6.31
CA VAL A 34 11.72 -3.86 -6.45
C VAL A 34 10.92 -2.81 -5.67
N HIS A 35 11.35 -2.47 -4.46
CA HIS A 35 10.64 -1.58 -3.53
C HIS A 35 10.52 -0.15 -4.08
N LEU A 36 11.60 0.40 -4.63
CA LEU A 36 11.61 1.75 -5.18
C LEU A 36 10.56 1.94 -6.28
N PRO A 37 10.58 1.20 -7.41
CA PRO A 37 9.60 1.37 -8.47
C PRO A 37 8.20 0.99 -8.00
N LEU A 38 8.03 -0.05 -7.17
CA LEU A 38 6.72 -0.43 -6.65
C LEU A 38 6.09 0.68 -5.80
N THR A 39 6.88 1.35 -4.96
CA THR A 39 6.40 2.45 -4.10
C THR A 39 5.93 3.63 -4.93
N LEU A 40 6.73 4.03 -5.94
CA LEU A 40 6.37 5.12 -6.85
C LEU A 40 5.15 4.75 -7.72
N ALA A 41 5.13 3.54 -8.28
CA ALA A 41 4.02 3.04 -9.07
C ALA A 41 2.73 2.97 -8.26
N THR A 42 2.79 2.54 -6.99
CA THR A 42 1.61 2.52 -6.11
C THR A 42 1.06 3.93 -5.87
N ARG A 43 1.92 4.93 -5.64
CA ARG A 43 1.48 6.33 -5.51
C ARG A 43 0.84 6.85 -6.79
N LEU A 44 1.44 6.55 -7.94
CA LEU A 44 0.90 6.96 -9.24
C LEU A 44 -0.44 6.27 -9.50
N HIS A 45 -0.51 4.96 -9.29
CA HIS A 45 -1.72 4.15 -9.41
C HIS A 45 -2.86 4.73 -8.58
N TRP A 46 -2.62 5.07 -7.32
CA TRP A 46 -3.65 5.68 -6.48
C TRP A 46 -4.15 7.00 -7.06
N ARG A 47 -3.25 7.88 -7.51
CA ARG A 47 -3.67 9.15 -8.14
C ARG A 47 -4.56 8.93 -9.36
N MET A 48 -4.33 7.87 -10.14
CA MET A 48 -5.09 7.56 -11.35
C MET A 48 -6.36 6.75 -11.07
N ASN A 49 -6.42 6.00 -9.98
CA ASN A 49 -7.52 5.10 -9.64
C ASN A 49 -8.31 5.61 -8.44
N HIS A 50 -8.89 6.81 -8.53
CA HIS A 50 -9.75 7.39 -7.48
C HIS A 50 -9.16 7.29 -6.05
N ARG A 51 -7.84 7.39 -5.95
CA ARG A 51 -7.07 7.28 -4.70
C ARG A 51 -7.13 5.92 -4.00
N ARG A 52 -7.69 4.88 -4.62
CA ARG A 52 -7.81 3.54 -4.05
C ARG A 52 -6.79 2.55 -4.63
N CYS A 53 -6.47 1.54 -3.84
CA CYS A 53 -5.71 0.39 -4.31
C CYS A 53 -6.57 -0.47 -5.25
N ILE A 54 -5.95 -1.11 -6.26
CA ILE A 54 -6.69 -2.01 -7.16
C ILE A 54 -7.19 -3.26 -6.41
N PHE A 55 -6.45 -3.70 -5.40
CA PHE A 55 -6.85 -4.83 -4.57
C PHE A 55 -8.14 -4.54 -3.79
N THR A 56 -8.34 -3.31 -3.30
CA THR A 56 -9.63 -2.91 -2.71
C THR A 56 -10.76 -3.06 -3.72
N THR A 57 -10.55 -2.63 -4.97
CA THR A 57 -11.55 -2.76 -6.03
C THR A 57 -11.92 -4.23 -6.26
N TRP A 58 -10.92 -5.11 -6.37
CA TRP A 58 -11.15 -6.54 -6.57
C TRP A 58 -11.77 -7.22 -5.36
N GLU A 59 -11.40 -6.84 -4.13
CA GLU A 59 -12.00 -7.36 -2.90
C GLU A 59 -13.51 -7.08 -2.87
N VAL A 60 -13.91 -5.82 -3.09
CA VAL A 60 -15.32 -5.38 -3.11
C VAL A 60 -16.09 -6.12 -4.21
N GLN A 61 -15.54 -6.18 -5.43
CA GLN A 61 -16.15 -6.90 -6.55
C GLN A 61 -16.32 -8.40 -6.29
N LEU A 62 -15.32 -9.07 -5.70
CA LEU A 62 -15.36 -10.50 -5.42
C LEU A 62 -16.34 -10.83 -4.28
N LYS A 63 -16.53 -9.91 -3.32
CA LYS A 63 -17.51 -10.03 -2.24
C LYS A 63 -18.93 -9.65 -2.67
N GLY A 64 -19.08 -8.94 -3.79
CA GLY A 64 -20.38 -8.43 -4.23
C GLY A 64 -20.88 -7.26 -3.37
N GLU A 65 -19.95 -6.52 -2.77
CA GLU A 65 -20.23 -5.33 -1.95
C GLU A 65 -20.33 -4.09 -2.85
N GLU A 66 -20.99 -3.04 -2.38
CA GLU A 66 -21.02 -1.75 -3.06
C GLU A 66 -19.85 -0.86 -2.62
N PHE A 67 -19.31 -0.07 -3.55
CA PHE A 67 -18.35 0.96 -3.20
C PHE A 67 -19.06 2.10 -2.46
N VAL A 68 -18.94 2.12 -1.13
CA VAL A 68 -19.32 3.29 -0.34
C VAL A 68 -18.30 4.41 -0.47
N GLU A 69 -18.75 5.66 -0.29
CA GLU A 69 -17.95 6.89 -0.39
C GLU A 69 -16.68 6.87 0.48
N ASP A 70 -16.69 6.15 1.61
CA ASP A 70 -15.52 6.05 2.51
C ASP A 70 -14.40 5.10 1.99
N HIS A 71 -14.58 4.42 0.84
CA HIS A 71 -13.53 3.64 0.16
C HIS A 71 -12.43 4.49 -0.53
N GLU A 72 -12.31 5.76 -0.16
CA GLU A 72 -11.29 6.70 -0.65
C GLU A 72 -9.86 6.43 -0.12
N GLU A 73 -8.92 7.34 -0.44
CA GLU A 73 -7.47 7.22 -0.20
C GLU A 73 -7.09 6.62 1.14
N GLY A 74 -6.37 5.50 1.08
CA GLY A 74 -5.90 4.81 2.26
C GLY A 74 -6.98 4.08 3.05
N TRP A 75 -8.15 3.75 2.46
CA TRP A 75 -9.19 2.93 3.12
C TRP A 75 -8.63 1.66 3.76
N PHE A 76 -7.83 0.90 3.01
CA PHE A 76 -7.15 -0.28 3.55
C PHE A 76 -6.23 0.07 4.71
N VAL A 77 -5.50 1.19 4.61
CA VAL A 77 -4.59 1.64 5.67
C VAL A 77 -5.36 2.08 6.91
N LYS A 78 -6.50 2.77 6.77
CA LYS A 78 -7.41 3.11 7.88
C LYS A 78 -7.93 1.84 8.55
N GLU A 79 -8.36 0.86 7.77
CA GLU A 79 -8.87 -0.42 8.28
C GLU A 79 -7.79 -1.18 9.07
N VAL A 80 -6.55 -1.23 8.56
CA VAL A 80 -5.42 -1.80 9.29
C VAL A 80 -5.12 -1.01 10.56
N PHE A 81 -5.12 0.33 10.50
CA PHE A 81 -4.86 1.19 11.65
C PHE A 81 -5.91 0.99 12.74
N GLU A 82 -7.18 0.93 12.37
CA GLU A 82 -8.32 0.66 13.26
C GLU A 82 -8.23 -0.75 13.86
N THR A 83 -7.89 -1.75 13.06
CA THR A 83 -7.70 -3.13 13.54
C THR A 83 -6.57 -3.24 14.57
N VAL A 84 -5.49 -2.48 14.40
CA VAL A 84 -4.31 -2.55 15.27
C VAL A 84 -4.45 -1.67 16.51
N THR A 85 -5.08 -0.50 16.39
CA THR A 85 -5.10 0.53 17.46
C THR A 85 -6.47 0.76 18.08
N GLY A 86 -7.54 0.23 17.48
CA GLY A 86 -8.92 0.54 17.85
C GLY A 86 -9.41 1.92 17.43
N TRP A 87 -8.57 2.75 16.79
CA TRP A 87 -8.92 4.10 16.35
C TRP A 87 -8.86 4.20 14.81
N ARG A 88 -9.93 4.74 14.20
CA ARG A 88 -9.97 5.00 12.76
C ARG A 88 -9.48 6.42 12.46
N PRO A 89 -8.29 6.59 11.84
CA PRO A 89 -7.74 7.91 11.55
C PRO A 89 -8.50 8.64 10.42
N SER A 90 -8.42 9.96 10.42
CA SER A 90 -9.01 10.78 9.36
C SER A 90 -8.31 10.58 8.01
N THR A 91 -9.05 10.73 6.90
CA THR A 91 -8.49 10.61 5.53
C THR A 91 -7.28 11.53 5.32
N THR A 92 -7.36 12.77 5.79
CA THR A 92 -6.28 13.75 5.65
C THR A 92 -5.02 13.32 6.39
N PHE A 93 -5.16 12.76 7.59
CA PHE A 93 -4.03 12.23 8.36
C PHE A 93 -3.35 11.09 7.62
N VAL A 94 -4.11 10.06 7.23
CA VAL A 94 -3.57 8.90 6.51
C VAL A 94 -2.89 9.33 5.22
N ARG A 95 -3.51 10.24 4.45
CA ARG A 95 -2.93 10.74 3.20
C ARG A 95 -1.57 11.42 3.40
N ARG A 96 -1.44 12.25 4.43
CA ARG A 96 -0.16 12.93 4.75
C ARG A 96 0.88 11.94 5.26
N LEU A 97 0.48 11.05 6.17
CA LEU A 97 1.35 10.00 6.69
C LEU A 97 1.91 9.13 5.57
N MET A 98 1.04 8.63 4.70
CA MET A 98 1.42 7.80 3.57
C MET A 98 2.29 8.55 2.56
N MET A 99 2.00 9.82 2.30
CA MET A 99 2.85 10.64 1.43
C MET A 99 4.26 10.78 1.99
N GLY A 100 4.39 11.15 3.26
CA GLY A 100 5.68 11.27 3.93
C GLY A 100 6.42 9.93 3.94
N TRP A 101 5.76 8.87 4.44
CA TRP A 101 6.37 7.54 4.56
C TRP A 101 6.83 6.99 3.22
N MET A 102 5.96 6.97 2.20
CA MET A 102 6.28 6.35 0.91
C MET A 102 7.41 7.09 0.19
N TYR A 103 7.46 8.41 0.22
CA TYR A 103 8.56 9.15 -0.40
C TYR A 103 9.87 9.01 0.38
N SER A 104 9.84 9.03 1.71
CA SER A 104 11.02 8.77 2.54
C SER A 104 11.55 7.35 2.30
N ALA A 105 10.68 6.34 2.30
CA ALA A 105 11.07 4.96 2.05
C ALA A 105 11.64 4.76 0.64
N ALA A 106 11.02 5.37 -0.39
CA ALA A 106 11.54 5.35 -1.75
C ALA A 106 12.92 6.02 -1.84
N LEU A 107 13.11 7.19 -1.21
CA LEU A 107 14.40 7.88 -1.18
C LEU A 107 15.49 7.01 -0.53
N LEU A 108 15.18 6.37 0.60
CA LEU A 108 16.11 5.47 1.29
C LEU A 108 16.49 4.25 0.42
N SER A 109 15.51 3.63 -0.26
CA SER A 109 15.78 2.55 -1.22
C SER A 109 16.68 3.03 -2.36
N GLY A 110 16.45 4.24 -2.88
CA GLY A 110 17.29 4.84 -3.91
C GLY A 110 18.72 5.11 -3.45
N ILE A 111 18.91 5.69 -2.26
CA ILE A 111 20.24 5.92 -1.68
C ILE A 111 21.00 4.61 -1.48
N ARG A 112 20.33 3.56 -0.98
CA ARG A 112 20.94 2.26 -0.77
C ARG A 112 21.34 1.57 -2.08
N LEU A 113 20.49 1.63 -3.11
CA LEU A 113 20.85 1.14 -4.44
C LEU A 113 22.06 1.90 -5.01
N LEU A 114 22.08 3.22 -4.89
CA LEU A 114 23.23 4.01 -5.35
C LEU A 114 24.51 3.65 -4.61
N HIS A 115 24.44 3.41 -3.30
CA HIS A 115 25.59 2.99 -2.51
C HIS A 115 26.12 1.60 -2.91
N ASP A 116 25.23 0.63 -3.16
CA ASP A 116 25.63 -0.75 -3.47
C ASP A 116 26.11 -0.94 -4.92
N PHE A 117 25.77 -0.02 -5.83
CA PHE A 117 26.12 -0.08 -7.25
C PHE A 117 27.10 1.01 -7.72
N ALA A 118 27.53 1.93 -6.85
CA ALA A 118 28.57 2.93 -7.12
C ALA A 118 29.96 2.41 -6.72
#